data_AF-A0A9W8JRP1-F1
#
_entry.id   AF-A0A9W8JRP1-F1
#
_cell.length_a   1.000
_cell.length_b   1.000
_cell.length_c   1.000
_cell.angle_alpha   90.00
_cell.angle_beta   90.00
_cell.angle_gamma   90.00
#
_symmetry.space_group_name_H-M   'P 1'
#
loop_
_entity.id
_entity.type
_entity.pdbx_description
1 polymer ?
#
loop_
_entity_poly.entity_id
_entity_poly.type
_entity_poly.pdbx_seq_one_letter_code
_entity_poly.pdbx_strand_id
1 'polypeptide(L)'
;MYIDGHECEDVVAYREAFVKRWKEYERRFIIYDNDGNILSTPVGFPVPQIGRFRLILVTHDESTFYENDRQKTKWTQETEKASTEKKGEGQSVMVSEFLTPDWGRLKDGDEEARVLFKAGKNRDGYFDNDDLLAQVDTAIDIFEGKTNGFATGLFLFDNAPSHQKRAQDALSARKMPKNPHATWRHHQDGPRMRTTTFGENNTVQDFYFPDDHPTMPGWFKGMEIIIRKRGLWPEKGLNAQCEGFNPISSIRSQLSRSSSHDVAISLRYRISPKTNNIKEMEENVCNSLDDIPLIQIRRYANRAARFIDSYAQGLTGPEAAWANRKYHGHRLLPPEMAAKLKKEFLEQYNKLKTTVVSIVS
;
A
#
# COMPACT_ATOMS: atom_id res chain seq x y z
N MET A 1 21.81 -4.64 -4.77
CA MET A 1 21.21 -4.95 -6.09
C MET A 1 19.70 -4.99 -5.90
N TYR A 2 18.97 -4.03 -6.46
CA TYR A 2 17.50 -4.03 -6.43
C TYR A 2 17.04 -5.01 -7.52
N ILE A 3 16.47 -6.15 -7.11
CA ILE A 3 15.85 -7.08 -8.05
C ILE A 3 14.41 -6.61 -8.19
N ASP A 4 14.02 -6.28 -9.41
CA ASP A 4 12.65 -5.91 -9.73
C ASP A 4 11.74 -7.13 -9.52
N GLY A 5 10.99 -7.13 -8.41
CA GLY A 5 10.07 -8.21 -8.03
C GLY A 5 8.70 -8.14 -8.69
N HIS A 6 8.45 -7.18 -9.61
CA HIS A 6 7.12 -6.98 -10.21
C HIS A 6 6.63 -8.18 -11.01
N GLU A 7 7.55 -8.99 -11.53
CA GLU A 7 7.25 -10.18 -12.33
C GLU A 7 7.56 -11.49 -11.58
N CYS A 8 7.72 -11.44 -10.25
CA CYS A 8 7.70 -12.65 -9.42
C CYS A 8 6.32 -13.33 -9.52
N GLU A 9 6.29 -14.66 -9.58
CA GLU A 9 5.07 -15.44 -9.83
C GLU A 9 3.95 -15.14 -8.83
N ASP A 10 4.27 -15.00 -7.55
CA ASP A 10 3.33 -14.65 -6.49
C ASP A 10 2.78 -13.22 -6.64
N VAL A 11 3.62 -12.28 -7.06
CA VAL A 11 3.21 -10.89 -7.35
C VAL A 11 2.30 -10.83 -8.58
N VAL A 12 2.62 -11.58 -9.63
CA VAL A 12 1.79 -11.66 -10.84
C VAL A 12 0.43 -12.29 -10.52
N ALA A 13 0.41 -13.41 -9.79
CA ALA A 13 -0.82 -14.06 -9.37
C ALA A 13 -1.70 -13.13 -8.49
N TYR A 14 -1.09 -12.41 -7.55
CA TYR A 14 -1.79 -11.41 -6.75
C TYR A 14 -2.36 -10.28 -7.62
N ARG A 15 -1.56 -9.76 -8.57
CA ARG A 15 -1.95 -8.70 -9.50
C ARG A 15 -3.15 -9.12 -10.35
N GLU A 16 -3.14 -10.32 -10.92
CA GLU A 16 -4.26 -10.85 -11.70
C GLU A 16 -5.55 -10.95 -10.87
N ALA A 17 -5.45 -11.50 -9.66
CA ALA A 17 -6.59 -11.58 -8.73
C ALA A 17 -7.10 -10.20 -8.29
N PHE A 18 -6.19 -9.24 -8.07
CA PHE A 18 -6.54 -7.85 -7.77
C PHE A 18 -7.27 -7.19 -8.94
N VAL A 19 -6.74 -7.29 -10.16
CA VAL A 19 -7.33 -6.69 -11.37
C VAL A 19 -8.74 -7.24 -11.61
N LYS A 20 -8.95 -8.55 -11.44
CA LYS A 20 -10.27 -9.17 -11.57
C LYS A 20 -11.30 -8.55 -10.61
N ARG A 21 -10.96 -8.45 -9.32
CA ARG A 21 -11.81 -7.81 -8.30
C ARG A 21 -12.03 -6.33 -8.59
N TRP A 22 -11.00 -5.62 -9.03
CA TRP A 22 -11.08 -4.20 -9.35
C TRP A 22 -12.11 -3.92 -10.45
N LYS A 23 -12.15 -4.74 -11.51
CA LYS A 23 -13.11 -4.56 -12.61
C LYS A 23 -14.57 -4.75 -12.15
N GLU A 24 -14.82 -5.50 -11.08
CA GLU A 24 -16.15 -5.58 -10.46
C GLU A 24 -16.52 -4.31 -9.71
N TYR A 25 -15.56 -3.74 -8.95
CA TYR A 25 -15.76 -2.49 -8.21
C TYR A 25 -15.92 -1.27 -9.12
N GLU A 26 -15.12 -1.17 -10.18
CA GLU A 26 -15.10 -0.02 -11.09
C GLU A 26 -16.47 0.27 -11.71
N ARG A 27 -17.29 -0.77 -11.92
CA ARG A 27 -18.67 -0.66 -12.43
C ARG A 27 -19.61 0.14 -11.51
N ARG A 28 -19.21 0.38 -10.26
CA ARG A 28 -19.98 1.06 -9.22
C ARG A 28 -19.44 2.46 -8.89
N PHE A 29 -18.41 2.92 -9.61
CA PHE A 29 -17.81 4.26 -9.44
C PHE A 29 -18.42 5.28 -10.39
N ILE A 30 -18.35 6.56 -10.00
CA ILE A 30 -18.38 7.66 -10.96
C ILE A 30 -17.01 7.74 -11.64
N ILE A 31 -17.01 7.83 -12.96
CA ILE A 31 -15.80 7.91 -13.78
C ILE A 31 -15.67 9.35 -14.25
N TYR A 32 -14.51 9.96 -13.98
CA TYR A 32 -14.16 11.29 -14.43
C TYR A 32 -13.15 11.24 -15.59
N ASP A 33 -13.26 12.18 -16.52
CA ASP A 33 -12.22 12.43 -17.52
C ASP A 33 -11.02 13.22 -16.94
N ASN A 34 -10.06 13.60 -17.78
CA ASN A 34 -8.86 14.36 -17.36
C ASN A 34 -9.11 15.86 -17.17
N ASP A 35 -10.29 16.35 -17.53
CA ASP A 35 -10.75 17.73 -17.33
C ASP A 35 -11.70 17.83 -16.13
N GLY A 36 -12.03 16.68 -15.52
CA GLY A 36 -12.79 16.57 -14.29
C GLY A 36 -14.29 16.44 -14.52
N ASN A 37 -14.73 16.31 -15.78
CA ASN A 37 -16.12 16.08 -16.10
C ASN A 37 -16.50 14.63 -15.81
N ILE A 38 -17.76 14.41 -15.47
CA ILE A 38 -18.31 13.06 -15.32
C ILE A 38 -18.40 12.43 -16.70
N LEU A 39 -17.56 11.43 -16.94
CA LEU A 39 -17.56 10.63 -18.16
C LEU A 39 -18.65 9.55 -18.11
N SER A 40 -18.84 8.94 -16.94
CA SER A 40 -19.96 8.03 -16.71
C SER A 40 -20.38 7.96 -15.25
N THR A 41 -21.66 7.66 -15.03
CA THR A 41 -22.21 7.32 -13.73
C THR A 41 -22.58 5.83 -13.71
N PRO A 42 -22.47 5.17 -12.56
CA PRO A 42 -22.72 3.75 -12.47
C PRO A 42 -24.23 3.47 -12.56
N VAL A 43 -24.61 2.54 -13.45
CA VAL A 43 -26.00 2.09 -13.58
C VAL A 43 -26.25 0.93 -12.62
N GLY A 44 -27.30 1.04 -11.81
CA GLY A 44 -27.66 0.05 -10.79
C GLY A 44 -27.75 -1.37 -11.34
N PHE A 45 -27.14 -2.32 -10.63
CA PHE A 45 -27.34 -3.75 -10.83
C PHE A 45 -27.50 -4.43 -9.46
N PRO A 46 -28.15 -5.61 -9.39
CA PRO A 46 -28.28 -6.33 -8.13
C PRO A 46 -26.91 -6.61 -7.50
N VAL A 47 -26.70 -6.16 -6.27
CA VAL A 47 -25.49 -6.41 -5.48
C VAL A 47 -25.85 -7.26 -4.26
N PRO A 48 -24.97 -8.19 -3.82
CA PRO A 48 -25.24 -9.03 -2.64
C PRO A 48 -25.35 -8.24 -1.33
N GLN A 49 -24.80 -7.02 -1.29
CA GLN A 49 -24.81 -6.15 -0.13
C GLN A 49 -26.16 -5.45 -0.01
N ILE A 50 -26.78 -5.51 1.17
CA ILE A 50 -28.04 -4.83 1.44
C ILE A 50 -27.83 -3.31 1.35
N GLY A 51 -28.55 -2.65 0.43
CA GLY A 51 -28.87 -1.21 0.50
C GLY A 51 -27.96 -0.21 -0.19
N ARG A 52 -26.65 -0.46 -0.37
CA ARG A 52 -25.71 0.56 -0.88
C ARG A 52 -25.06 0.18 -2.20
N PHE A 53 -25.54 0.75 -3.32
CA PHE A 53 -25.00 0.45 -4.65
C PHE A 53 -23.71 1.23 -4.97
N ARG A 54 -23.67 2.55 -4.73
CA ARG A 54 -22.51 3.38 -5.12
C ARG A 54 -21.28 3.02 -4.29
N LEU A 55 -20.15 2.79 -4.97
CA LEU A 55 -18.84 2.71 -4.32
C LEU A 55 -18.10 4.04 -4.49
N ILE A 56 -17.42 4.46 -3.45
CA ILE A 56 -16.50 5.60 -3.47
C ILE A 56 -15.13 5.08 -3.07
N LEU A 57 -14.15 5.27 -3.94
CA LEU A 57 -12.79 4.85 -3.63
C LEU A 57 -12.14 5.86 -2.66
N VAL A 58 -11.62 5.32 -1.57
CA VAL A 58 -10.79 6.03 -0.61
C VAL A 58 -9.39 5.43 -0.65
N THR A 59 -8.38 6.22 -1.02
CA THR A 59 -6.99 5.78 -1.10
C THR A 59 -6.19 6.37 0.04
N HIS A 60 -5.23 5.63 0.55
CA HIS A 60 -4.38 6.01 1.66
C HIS A 60 -2.90 5.83 1.33
N ASP A 61 -2.05 6.72 1.86
CA ASP A 61 -0.60 6.52 1.89
C ASP A 61 0.07 7.45 2.92
N GLU A 62 1.32 7.13 3.24
CA GLU A 62 2.18 7.94 4.10
C GLU A 62 3.40 8.50 3.35
N SER A 63 3.62 9.80 3.52
CA SER A 63 4.78 10.52 2.98
C SER A 63 5.59 11.17 4.09
N THR A 64 6.92 11.08 4.00
CA THR A 64 7.83 11.79 4.92
C THR A 64 8.47 12.97 4.23
N PHE A 65 8.32 14.15 4.84
CA PHE A 65 8.95 15.40 4.42
C PHE A 65 10.12 15.71 5.33
N TYR A 66 11.16 16.31 4.78
CA TYR A 66 12.36 16.71 5.50
C TYR A 66 12.54 18.23 5.41
N GLU A 67 12.97 18.87 6.50
CA GLU A 67 13.17 20.32 6.62
C GLU A 67 14.03 20.86 5.47
N ASN A 68 15.10 20.15 5.12
CA ASN A 68 16.05 20.56 4.11
C ASN A 68 15.81 19.91 2.73
N ASP A 69 14.68 19.22 2.50
CA ASP A 69 14.31 18.78 1.14
C ASP A 69 13.80 19.96 0.31
N ARG A 70 14.73 20.60 -0.38
CA ARG A 70 14.54 21.85 -1.11
C ARG A 70 14.90 21.70 -2.59
N GLN A 71 14.35 22.57 -3.43
CA GLN A 71 14.77 22.65 -4.82
C GLN A 71 16.26 23.05 -4.89
N LYS A 72 17.11 22.13 -5.35
CA LYS A 72 18.58 22.31 -5.40
C LYS A 72 19.03 23.21 -6.56
N THR A 73 18.23 23.33 -7.60
CA THR A 73 18.52 24.13 -8.79
C THR A 73 17.47 25.23 -8.91
N LYS A 74 17.87 26.48 -8.69
CA LYS A 74 17.01 27.66 -8.82
C LYS A 74 17.72 28.77 -9.60
N TRP A 75 16.94 29.60 -10.27
CA TRP A 75 17.42 30.87 -10.81
C TRP A 75 17.40 31.90 -9.67
N THR A 76 18.51 32.58 -9.45
CA THR A 76 18.64 33.64 -8.44
C THR A 76 18.89 34.98 -9.13
N GLN A 77 18.46 36.08 -8.52
CA GLN A 77 18.85 37.40 -9.02
C GLN A 77 20.36 37.60 -8.84
N GLU A 78 20.99 38.38 -9.73
CA GLU A 78 22.44 38.64 -9.68
C GLU A 78 22.89 39.28 -8.37
N THR A 79 22.00 40.04 -7.72
CA THR A 79 22.22 40.70 -6.43
C THR A 79 22.01 39.78 -5.21
N GLU A 80 21.43 38.59 -5.41
CA GLU A 80 21.18 37.62 -4.34
C GLU A 80 22.49 36.93 -3.94
N LYS A 81 22.92 37.12 -2.70
CA LYS A 81 24.14 36.48 -2.20
C LYS A 81 23.93 34.98 -2.02
N ALA A 82 24.91 34.19 -2.47
CA ALA A 82 24.94 32.76 -2.22
C ALA A 82 24.99 32.49 -0.71
N SER A 83 23.92 31.88 -0.17
CA SER A 83 23.85 31.43 1.22
C SER A 83 24.17 29.95 1.32
N THR A 84 24.96 29.55 2.31
CA THR A 84 25.23 28.13 2.60
C THR A 84 23.96 27.41 3.05
N GLU A 85 23.69 26.25 2.48
CA GLU A 85 22.58 25.39 2.93
C GLU A 85 22.99 24.55 4.15
N LYS A 86 22.03 24.27 5.05
CA LYS A 86 22.26 23.39 6.18
C LYS A 86 22.61 21.98 5.67
N LYS A 87 23.61 21.34 6.29
CA LYS A 87 24.02 19.97 5.95
C LYS A 87 23.03 18.96 6.56
N GLY A 88 22.65 17.96 5.78
CA GLY A 88 21.74 16.87 6.20
C GLY A 88 20.27 17.19 5.93
N GLU A 89 19.40 16.22 6.20
CA GLU A 89 17.96 16.32 5.89
C GLU A 89 17.19 17.24 6.86
N GLY A 90 17.76 17.51 8.04
CA GLY A 90 17.10 18.29 9.09
C GLY A 90 16.02 17.49 9.80
N GLN A 91 15.01 18.18 10.35
CA GLN A 91 13.88 17.51 10.99
C GLN A 91 12.96 16.86 9.95
N SER A 92 12.20 15.84 10.36
CA SER A 92 11.19 15.20 9.51
C SER A 92 9.77 15.35 10.07
N VAL A 93 8.79 15.39 9.17
CA VAL A 93 7.36 15.26 9.46
C VAL A 93 6.81 14.20 8.51
N MET A 94 6.22 13.15 9.07
CA MET A 94 5.42 12.21 8.31
C MET A 94 3.98 12.74 8.23
N VAL A 95 3.37 12.57 7.06
CA VAL A 95 1.96 12.84 6.82
C VAL A 95 1.32 11.53 6.41
N SER A 96 0.17 11.24 6.98
CA SER A 96 -0.71 10.17 6.54
C SER A 96 -2.05 10.77 6.11
N GLU A 97 -2.54 10.43 4.91
CA GLU A 97 -3.72 11.09 4.35
C GLU A 97 -4.59 10.15 3.49
N PHE A 98 -5.91 10.40 3.54
CA PHE A 98 -6.91 9.76 2.70
C PHE A 98 -7.39 10.68 1.58
N LEU A 99 -7.46 10.16 0.37
CA LEU A 99 -7.93 10.88 -0.83
C LEU A 99 -9.03 10.12 -1.54
N THR A 100 -9.92 10.88 -2.17
CA THR A 100 -11.02 10.40 -3.00
C THR A 100 -11.01 11.15 -4.33
N PRO A 101 -11.23 10.48 -5.48
CA PRO A 101 -11.43 11.19 -6.75
C PRO A 101 -12.68 12.07 -6.77
N ASP A 102 -13.66 11.74 -5.91
CA ASP A 102 -14.94 12.43 -5.79
C ASP A 102 -14.78 13.79 -5.09
N TRP A 103 -14.03 13.84 -3.98
CA TRP A 103 -13.98 14.99 -3.07
C TRP A 103 -12.58 15.55 -2.81
N GLY A 104 -11.54 14.82 -3.22
CA GLY A 104 -10.16 15.13 -2.87
C GLY A 104 -9.86 14.59 -1.49
N ARG A 105 -9.28 15.42 -0.63
CA ARG A 105 -8.99 15.06 0.77
C ARG A 105 -10.25 14.61 1.51
N LEU A 106 -10.13 13.56 2.32
CA LEU A 106 -11.24 13.09 3.15
C LEU A 106 -11.40 14.00 4.38
N LYS A 107 -12.32 14.95 4.25
CA LYS A 107 -12.69 15.90 5.30
C LYS A 107 -14.17 16.29 5.21
N ASP A 108 -14.73 16.69 6.35
CA ASP A 108 -16.09 17.23 6.44
C ASP A 108 -16.17 18.33 7.49
N GLY A 109 -16.50 19.55 7.06
CA GLY A 109 -16.36 20.74 7.92
C GLY A 109 -14.93 20.92 8.42
N ASP A 110 -14.77 20.97 9.74
CA ASP A 110 -13.48 21.11 10.44
C ASP A 110 -12.82 19.75 10.76
N GLU A 111 -13.49 18.63 10.49
CA GLU A 111 -12.95 17.29 10.70
C GLU A 111 -12.16 16.81 9.47
N GLU A 112 -10.95 16.29 9.68
CA GLU A 112 -10.13 15.70 8.63
C GLU A 112 -9.42 14.42 9.09
N ALA A 113 -9.27 13.46 8.18
CA ALA A 113 -8.59 12.19 8.45
C ALA A 113 -7.05 12.28 8.29
N ARG A 114 -6.50 13.48 8.10
CA ARG A 114 -5.05 13.70 7.95
C ARG A 114 -4.38 13.58 9.32
N VAL A 115 -3.25 12.87 9.37
CA VAL A 115 -2.39 12.83 10.56
C VAL A 115 -1.01 13.36 10.21
N LEU A 116 -0.51 14.26 11.06
CA LEU A 116 0.89 14.67 11.07
C LEU A 116 1.59 13.94 12.21
N PHE A 117 2.78 13.39 11.92
CA PHE A 117 3.52 12.57 12.88
C PHE A 117 5.01 12.94 12.88
N LYS A 118 5.55 13.25 14.06
CA LYS A 118 6.95 13.66 14.24
C LYS A 118 7.80 12.44 14.54
N ALA A 119 8.22 11.73 13.50
CA ALA A 119 9.03 10.53 13.66
C ALA A 119 10.37 10.80 14.35
N GLY A 120 10.76 9.94 15.30
CA GLY A 120 12.09 9.92 15.91
C GLY A 120 12.11 9.65 17.41
N LYS A 121 13.26 9.18 17.91
CA LYS A 121 13.54 9.01 19.34
C LYS A 121 13.50 10.39 20.03
N ASN A 122 12.74 10.52 21.12
CA ASN A 122 12.40 11.78 21.81
C ASN A 122 11.43 12.70 21.03
N ARG A 123 10.65 12.13 20.10
CA ARG A 123 9.52 12.77 19.43
C ARG A 123 8.30 11.85 19.58
N ASP A 124 7.49 11.69 18.54
CA ASP A 124 6.28 10.86 18.60
C ASP A 124 6.59 9.36 18.44
N GLY A 125 7.85 8.98 18.23
CA GLY A 125 8.27 7.58 18.10
C GLY A 125 8.20 7.10 16.65
N TYR A 126 7.53 5.96 16.43
CA TYR A 126 7.31 5.34 15.13
C TYR A 126 5.82 5.22 14.88
N PHE A 127 5.35 5.64 13.71
CA PHE A 127 3.97 5.45 13.30
C PHE A 127 3.71 3.95 13.15
N ASP A 128 2.76 3.42 13.91
CA ASP A 128 2.47 2.00 13.94
C ASP A 128 1.03 1.69 13.49
N ASN A 129 0.64 0.42 13.60
CA ASN A 129 -0.69 0.00 13.17
C ASN A 129 -1.80 0.55 14.07
N ASP A 130 -1.52 0.82 15.34
CA ASP A 130 -2.53 1.30 16.27
C ASP A 130 -2.85 2.77 15.93
N ASP A 131 -1.85 3.55 15.52
CA ASP A 131 -2.04 4.89 14.93
C ASP A 131 -2.89 4.83 13.65
N LEU A 132 -2.56 3.90 12.74
CA LEU A 132 -3.34 3.70 11.51
C LEU A 132 -4.80 3.33 11.79
N LEU A 133 -5.06 2.43 12.73
CA LEU A 133 -6.42 2.02 13.09
C LEU A 133 -7.23 3.22 13.60
N ALA A 134 -6.67 4.03 14.50
CA ALA A 134 -7.32 5.25 14.98
C ALA A 134 -7.61 6.24 13.84
N GLN A 135 -6.69 6.37 12.89
CA GLN A 135 -6.88 7.20 11.71
C GLN A 135 -7.99 6.65 10.79
N VAL A 136 -8.05 5.33 10.59
CA VAL A 136 -9.08 4.66 9.79
C VAL A 136 -10.46 4.82 10.43
N ASP A 137 -10.57 4.69 11.74
CA ASP A 137 -11.84 4.92 12.46
C ASP A 137 -12.35 6.36 12.22
N THR A 138 -11.47 7.35 12.37
CA THR A 138 -11.77 8.75 12.05
C THR A 138 -12.21 8.92 10.58
N ALA A 139 -11.51 8.26 9.65
CA ALA A 139 -11.84 8.30 8.23
C ALA A 139 -13.23 7.68 7.93
N ILE A 140 -13.61 6.62 8.64
CA ILE A 140 -14.92 5.98 8.52
C ILE A 140 -16.01 6.93 9.01
N ASP A 141 -15.83 7.58 10.15
CA ASP A 141 -16.80 8.53 10.70
C ASP A 141 -17.05 9.70 9.73
N ILE A 142 -15.98 10.32 9.21
CA ILE A 142 -16.07 11.38 8.20
C ILE A 142 -16.77 10.87 6.93
N PHE A 143 -16.45 9.65 6.48
CA PHE A 143 -17.07 9.08 5.28
C PHE A 143 -18.57 8.83 5.46
N GLU A 144 -18.98 8.23 6.58
CA GLU A 144 -20.40 7.94 6.85
C GLU A 144 -21.20 9.24 7.02
N GLY A 145 -20.64 10.25 7.72
CA GLY A 145 -21.26 11.58 7.83
C GLY A 145 -21.47 12.24 6.47
N LYS A 146 -20.42 12.26 5.63
CA LYS A 146 -20.47 12.87 4.30
C LYS A 146 -21.43 12.16 3.34
N THR A 147 -21.55 10.85 3.47
CA THR A 147 -22.41 10.04 2.58
C THR A 147 -23.81 9.83 3.11
N ASN A 148 -24.07 10.13 4.40
CA ASN A 148 -25.31 9.81 5.10
C ASN A 148 -25.76 8.36 4.86
N GLY A 149 -24.79 7.43 4.73
CA GLY A 149 -25.05 6.02 4.47
C GLY A 149 -25.56 5.68 3.07
N PHE A 150 -25.53 6.59 2.09
CA PHE A 150 -25.97 6.33 0.70
C PHE A 150 -24.90 5.71 -0.20
N ALA A 151 -23.65 5.62 0.28
CA ALA A 151 -22.54 5.02 -0.45
C ALA A 151 -21.73 4.08 0.46
N THR A 152 -20.96 3.20 -0.17
CA THR A 152 -20.00 2.32 0.50
C THR A 152 -18.59 2.75 0.14
N GLY A 153 -17.74 2.94 1.15
CA GLY A 153 -16.33 3.24 0.97
C GLY A 153 -15.56 1.99 0.55
N LEU A 154 -14.77 2.09 -0.52
CA LEU A 154 -13.75 1.10 -0.86
C LEU A 154 -12.40 1.67 -0.46
N PHE A 155 -11.93 1.29 0.72
CA PHE A 155 -10.63 1.72 1.25
C PHE A 155 -9.51 0.87 0.62
N LEU A 156 -8.51 1.54 0.04
CA LEU A 156 -7.37 0.94 -0.63
C LEU A 156 -6.09 1.33 0.09
N PHE A 157 -5.41 0.33 0.63
CA PHE A 157 -4.12 0.41 1.30
C PHE A 157 -3.05 -0.29 0.47
N ASP A 158 -1.79 0.08 0.67
CA ASP A 158 -0.65 -0.67 0.17
C ASP A 158 -0.35 -1.89 1.08
N ASN A 159 0.78 -2.56 0.81
CA ASN A 159 1.22 -3.73 1.56
C ASN A 159 2.33 -3.39 2.58
N ALA A 160 2.38 -2.16 3.09
CA ALA A 160 3.33 -1.78 4.13
C ALA A 160 3.21 -2.71 5.35
N PRO A 161 4.31 -3.03 6.06
CA PRO A 161 4.26 -3.92 7.21
C PRO A 161 3.28 -3.48 8.31
N SER A 162 3.10 -2.16 8.51
CA SER A 162 2.10 -1.58 9.42
C SER A 162 0.67 -1.94 9.02
N HIS A 163 0.37 -2.01 7.71
CA HIS A 163 -0.95 -2.34 7.16
C HIS A 163 -1.27 -3.83 7.25
N GLN A 164 -0.24 -4.66 7.42
CA GLN A 164 -0.34 -6.11 7.48
C GLN A 164 -0.19 -6.67 8.90
N LYS A 165 -0.22 -5.81 9.94
CA LYS A 165 -0.16 -6.27 11.34
C LYS A 165 -1.36 -7.19 11.58
N ARG A 166 -1.05 -8.39 12.04
CA ARG A 166 -2.06 -9.34 12.49
C ARG A 166 -2.42 -9.02 13.94
N ALA A 167 -3.61 -9.45 14.37
CA ALA A 167 -3.98 -9.38 15.78
C ALA A 167 -2.90 -10.02 16.68
N GLN A 168 -2.76 -9.52 17.91
CA GLN A 168 -1.68 -9.95 18.82
C GLN A 168 -1.68 -11.45 19.12
N ASP A 169 -2.85 -12.08 19.09
CA ASP A 169 -3.11 -13.50 19.30
C ASP A 169 -3.24 -14.29 17.98
N ALA A 170 -2.99 -13.67 16.83
CA ALA A 170 -3.10 -14.33 15.54
C ALA A 170 -2.06 -15.43 15.36
N LEU A 171 -2.36 -16.38 14.47
CA LEU A 171 -1.45 -17.45 14.11
C LEU A 171 -0.15 -16.89 13.48
N SER A 172 0.99 -17.25 14.08
CA SER A 172 2.32 -16.98 13.54
C SER A 172 3.22 -18.19 13.71
N ALA A 173 3.59 -18.82 12.60
CA ALA A 173 4.56 -19.92 12.62
C ALA A 173 5.98 -19.45 12.93
N ARG A 174 6.24 -18.13 12.92
CA ARG A 174 7.56 -17.58 13.22
C ARG A 174 7.88 -17.83 14.70
N LYS A 175 9.10 -18.34 14.96
CA LYS A 175 9.63 -18.57 16.31
C LYS A 175 8.84 -19.58 17.15
N MET A 176 7.92 -20.34 16.56
CA MET A 176 7.28 -21.45 17.28
C MET A 176 8.36 -22.49 17.66
N PRO A 177 8.41 -22.98 18.91
CA PRO A 177 9.34 -24.03 19.28
C PRO A 177 8.89 -25.36 18.67
N LYS A 178 9.86 -26.24 18.39
CA LYS A 178 9.58 -27.59 17.88
C LYS A 178 8.79 -28.42 18.88
N ASN A 179 9.20 -28.37 20.15
CA ASN A 179 8.69 -29.19 21.24
C ASN A 179 7.70 -28.42 22.13
N PRO A 180 6.94 -29.12 22.98
CA PRO A 180 6.11 -28.47 23.98
C PRO A 180 6.88 -27.48 24.86
N HIS A 181 6.22 -26.39 25.24
CA HIS A 181 6.85 -25.35 26.06
C HIS A 181 5.86 -24.71 27.01
N ALA A 182 6.20 -24.67 28.31
CA ALA A 182 5.33 -24.21 29.38
C ALA A 182 4.82 -22.77 29.19
N THR A 183 5.75 -21.85 28.92
CA THR A 183 5.49 -20.41 28.93
C THR A 183 5.54 -19.77 27.55
N TRP A 184 5.65 -20.56 26.46
CA TRP A 184 5.92 -19.96 25.16
C TRP A 184 4.72 -19.16 24.66
N ARG A 185 5.03 -17.95 24.19
CA ARG A 185 4.15 -16.99 23.52
C ARG A 185 4.96 -16.37 22.38
N HIS A 186 4.28 -15.83 21.36
CA HIS A 186 4.99 -15.24 20.21
C HIS A 186 5.78 -13.99 20.61
N HIS A 187 5.22 -13.19 21.51
CA HIS A 187 5.86 -12.08 22.19
C HIS A 187 5.98 -12.40 23.67
N GLN A 188 7.05 -11.94 24.33
CA GLN A 188 7.14 -12.00 25.78
C GLN A 188 5.91 -11.30 26.38
N ASP A 189 5.23 -11.97 27.30
CA ASP A 189 3.98 -11.53 27.94
C ASP A 189 2.80 -11.28 26.98
N GLY A 190 2.91 -11.72 25.72
CA GLY A 190 1.84 -11.64 24.73
C GLY A 190 0.73 -12.69 24.95
N PRO A 191 -0.43 -12.51 24.31
CA PRO A 191 -1.54 -13.45 24.43
C PRO A 191 -1.20 -14.84 23.88
N ARG A 192 -1.93 -15.86 24.35
CA ARG A 192 -1.92 -17.19 23.71
C ARG A 192 -2.42 -17.02 22.28
N MET A 193 -1.80 -17.71 21.32
CA MET A 193 -2.38 -17.79 19.97
C MET A 193 -3.78 -18.37 20.04
N ARG A 194 -4.72 -17.72 19.35
CA ARG A 194 -6.11 -18.15 19.27
C ARG A 194 -6.26 -19.52 18.61
N THR A 195 -7.29 -20.24 19.02
CA THR A 195 -7.74 -21.45 18.33
C THR A 195 -8.14 -21.12 16.89
N THR A 196 -7.80 -22.00 15.95
CA THR A 196 -8.10 -21.84 14.53
C THR A 196 -8.74 -23.11 13.97
N THR A 197 -9.01 -23.14 12.67
CA THR A 197 -9.46 -24.33 11.94
C THR A 197 -8.48 -24.68 10.82
N PHE A 198 -8.48 -25.94 10.38
CA PHE A 198 -7.69 -26.39 9.23
C PHE A 198 -8.39 -27.50 8.45
N GLY A 199 -7.98 -27.68 7.19
CA GLY A 199 -8.55 -28.67 6.27
C GLY A 199 -9.94 -28.30 5.76
N GLU A 200 -10.44 -29.07 4.80
CA GLU A 200 -11.75 -28.82 4.16
C GLU A 200 -12.93 -28.92 5.14
N ASN A 201 -12.77 -29.70 6.21
CA ASN A 201 -13.79 -29.92 7.24
C ASN A 201 -13.77 -28.88 8.38
N ASN A 202 -12.95 -27.84 8.29
CA ASN A 202 -12.78 -26.83 9.35
C ASN A 202 -12.45 -27.45 10.73
N THR A 203 -11.60 -28.46 10.75
CA THR A 203 -11.19 -29.15 11.98
C THR A 203 -10.54 -28.16 12.94
N VAL A 204 -11.01 -28.12 14.19
CA VAL A 204 -10.48 -27.22 15.22
C VAL A 204 -9.04 -27.58 15.56
N GLN A 205 -8.20 -26.55 15.67
CA GLN A 205 -6.80 -26.65 16.07
C GLN A 205 -6.51 -25.69 17.20
N ASP A 206 -6.37 -26.23 18.41
CA ASP A 206 -5.77 -25.51 19.52
C ASP A 206 -4.25 -25.65 19.49
N PHE A 207 -3.56 -24.57 19.85
CA PHE A 207 -2.10 -24.48 19.93
C PHE A 207 -1.55 -24.80 21.31
N TYR A 208 -2.42 -24.79 22.32
CA TYR A 208 -2.08 -25.06 23.70
C TYR A 208 -2.80 -26.33 24.17
N PHE A 209 -2.20 -27.03 25.12
CA PHE A 209 -2.88 -28.07 25.85
C PHE A 209 -3.95 -27.46 26.77
N PRO A 210 -5.05 -28.18 27.05
CA PRO A 210 -6.01 -27.79 28.07
C PRO A 210 -5.35 -27.51 29.42
N ASP A 211 -5.94 -26.64 30.23
CA ASP A 211 -5.39 -26.31 31.55
C ASP A 211 -5.52 -27.48 32.56
N ASP A 212 -6.32 -28.50 32.25
CA ASP A 212 -6.45 -29.77 32.99
C ASP A 212 -5.59 -30.92 32.42
N HIS A 213 -4.70 -30.64 31.45
CA HIS A 213 -3.85 -31.67 30.86
C HIS A 213 -2.92 -32.31 31.91
N PRO A 214 -2.83 -33.66 32.00
CA PRO A 214 -2.25 -34.37 33.14
C PRO A 214 -0.77 -34.07 33.41
N THR A 215 0.00 -33.74 32.37
CA THR A 215 1.45 -33.51 32.47
C THR A 215 1.93 -32.16 31.92
N MET A 216 1.08 -31.45 31.18
CA MET A 216 1.47 -30.24 30.42
C MET A 216 0.32 -29.22 30.38
N PRO A 217 -0.27 -28.88 31.53
CA PRO A 217 -1.44 -28.00 31.58
C PRO A 217 -1.12 -26.62 31.01
N GLY A 218 -1.85 -26.20 29.97
CA GLY A 218 -1.68 -24.88 29.35
C GLY A 218 -0.39 -24.67 28.55
N TRP A 219 0.44 -25.71 28.38
CA TRP A 219 1.68 -25.62 27.59
C TRP A 219 1.38 -25.39 26.11
N PHE A 220 2.23 -24.66 25.42
CA PHE A 220 2.23 -24.66 23.96
C PHE A 220 2.60 -26.07 23.46
N LYS A 221 1.90 -26.59 22.46
CA LYS A 221 2.06 -27.98 21.97
C LYS A 221 3.37 -28.23 21.24
N GLY A 222 3.99 -27.21 20.65
CA GLY A 222 5.13 -27.39 19.75
C GLY A 222 4.72 -27.73 18.32
N MET A 223 5.53 -27.28 17.35
CA MET A 223 5.26 -27.50 15.93
C MET A 223 5.12 -28.98 15.57
N GLU A 224 5.89 -29.86 16.19
CA GLU A 224 5.85 -31.29 15.85
C GLU A 224 4.48 -31.91 16.12
N ILE A 225 3.92 -31.68 17.31
CA ILE A 225 2.59 -32.19 17.67
C ILE A 225 1.52 -31.59 16.75
N ILE A 226 1.62 -30.29 16.44
CA ILE A 226 0.66 -29.61 15.57
C ILE A 226 0.70 -30.19 14.14
N ILE A 227 1.90 -30.36 13.58
CA ILE A 227 2.07 -30.88 12.21
C ILE A 227 1.67 -32.37 12.15
N ARG A 228 1.97 -33.17 13.18
CA ARG A 228 1.49 -34.57 13.29
C ARG A 228 -0.04 -34.64 13.31
N LYS A 229 -0.70 -33.77 14.09
CA LYS A 229 -2.18 -33.69 14.12
C LYS A 229 -2.78 -33.32 12.77
N ARG A 230 -2.03 -32.60 11.93
CA ARG A 230 -2.42 -32.26 10.56
C ARG A 230 -2.09 -33.34 9.53
N GLY A 231 -1.43 -34.44 9.93
CA GLY A 231 -1.00 -35.50 9.01
C GLY A 231 0.15 -35.10 8.09
N LEU A 232 0.89 -34.03 8.42
CA LEU A 232 1.94 -33.45 7.58
C LEU A 232 3.36 -33.76 8.08
N TRP A 233 3.49 -34.61 9.12
CA TRP A 233 4.79 -34.92 9.70
C TRP A 233 5.44 -36.10 8.97
N PRO A 234 6.59 -35.91 8.30
CA PRO A 234 7.27 -36.98 7.59
C PRO A 234 7.93 -37.96 8.56
N GLU A 235 8.10 -39.22 8.14
CA GLU A 235 8.75 -40.27 8.95
C GLU A 235 10.17 -39.88 9.39
N LYS A 236 10.92 -39.19 8.52
CA LYS A 236 12.29 -38.72 8.79
C LYS A 236 12.35 -37.51 9.73
N GLY A 237 11.20 -36.95 10.11
CA GLY A 237 11.08 -35.74 10.92
C GLY A 237 11.41 -34.45 10.15
N LEU A 238 11.19 -33.33 10.83
CA LEU A 238 11.51 -31.99 10.33
C LEU A 238 12.42 -31.24 11.31
N ASN A 239 13.28 -30.40 10.76
CA ASN A 239 14.00 -29.39 11.53
C ASN A 239 13.04 -28.26 11.93
N ALA A 240 13.36 -27.57 13.03
CA ALA A 240 12.54 -26.44 13.49
C ALA A 240 12.55 -25.27 12.49
N GLN A 241 13.67 -25.10 11.77
CA GLN A 241 13.84 -24.08 10.74
C GLN A 241 14.84 -24.61 9.69
N CYS A 242 14.64 -24.25 8.42
CA CYS A 242 15.60 -24.50 7.36
C CYS A 242 16.83 -23.61 7.51
N GLU A 243 18.00 -24.13 7.12
CA GLU A 243 19.24 -23.35 7.07
C GLU A 243 19.10 -22.22 6.04
N GLY A 244 19.52 -21.00 6.41
CA GLY A 244 19.44 -19.83 5.53
C GLY A 244 18.04 -19.24 5.30
N PHE A 245 17.05 -19.56 6.14
CA PHE A 245 15.70 -19.00 6.01
C PHE A 245 15.70 -17.47 6.13
N ASN A 246 15.55 -16.77 4.99
CA ASN A 246 15.27 -15.35 4.92
C ASN A 246 13.79 -15.16 4.57
N PRO A 247 12.98 -14.50 5.43
CA PRO A 247 11.64 -14.10 5.03
C PRO A 247 11.73 -13.13 3.86
N ILE A 248 11.04 -13.45 2.76
CA ILE A 248 10.96 -12.59 1.58
C ILE A 248 10.53 -11.18 2.03
N SER A 249 11.41 -10.21 1.78
CA SER A 249 11.18 -8.79 2.03
C SER A 249 10.03 -8.28 1.17
N SER A 250 9.14 -7.47 1.74
CA SER A 250 7.98 -6.88 1.06
C SER A 250 8.34 -6.23 -0.27
N ILE A 251 7.65 -6.63 -1.33
CA ILE A 251 7.73 -5.98 -2.64
C ILE A 251 6.77 -4.79 -2.61
N ARG A 252 7.30 -3.57 -2.73
CA ARG A 252 6.49 -2.35 -2.91
C ARG A 252 5.80 -2.42 -4.27
N SER A 253 4.47 -2.37 -4.28
CA SER A 253 3.70 -2.34 -5.53
C SER A 253 3.65 -0.91 -6.09
N GLN A 254 3.96 -0.72 -7.37
CA GLN A 254 3.82 0.56 -8.09
C GLN A 254 2.35 0.96 -8.38
N LEU A 255 1.37 0.20 -7.90
CA LEU A 255 -0.06 0.46 -8.14
C LEU A 255 -0.66 1.52 -7.21
N SER A 256 0.09 2.05 -6.24
CA SER A 256 -0.44 3.09 -5.35
C SER A 256 -0.62 4.41 -6.11
N ARG A 257 -1.89 4.86 -6.17
CA ARG A 257 -2.31 6.17 -6.72
C ARG A 257 -1.58 7.34 -6.05
N SER A 258 -1.18 7.12 -4.80
CA SER A 258 -0.46 8.03 -3.93
C SER A 258 0.92 8.42 -4.45
N SER A 259 1.67 7.51 -5.09
CA SER A 259 3.02 7.82 -5.59
C SER A 259 3.10 9.03 -6.53
N SER A 260 2.03 9.33 -7.30
CA SER A 260 1.99 10.54 -8.15
C SER A 260 1.52 11.79 -7.42
N HIS A 261 0.70 11.62 -6.39
CA HIS A 261 0.25 12.68 -5.49
C HIS A 261 1.40 13.14 -4.60
N ASP A 262 2.11 12.21 -3.97
CA ASP A 262 3.29 12.47 -3.13
C ASP A 262 4.37 13.24 -3.87
N VAL A 263 4.60 12.90 -5.14
CA VAL A 263 5.54 13.63 -6.00
C VAL A 263 5.10 15.09 -6.19
N ALA A 264 3.81 15.35 -6.41
CA ALA A 264 3.34 16.73 -6.59
C ALA A 264 3.32 17.55 -5.30
N ILE A 265 3.04 16.92 -4.15
CA ILE A 265 3.18 17.58 -2.85
C ILE A 265 4.65 17.89 -2.60
N SER A 266 5.55 16.92 -2.81
CA SER A 266 7.00 17.10 -2.63
C SER A 266 7.54 18.22 -3.49
N LEU A 267 7.06 18.37 -4.73
CA LEU A 267 7.45 19.48 -5.59
C LEU A 267 7.01 20.84 -5.04
N ARG A 268 5.78 20.95 -4.52
CA ARG A 268 5.26 22.17 -3.89
C ARG A 268 6.00 22.51 -2.59
N TYR A 269 6.25 21.51 -1.76
CA TYR A 269 7.00 21.68 -0.52
C TYR A 269 8.44 22.16 -0.79
N ARG A 270 9.11 21.62 -1.82
CA ARG A 270 10.49 22.03 -2.18
C ARG A 270 10.62 23.50 -2.58
N ILE A 271 9.53 24.14 -3.00
CA ILE A 271 9.48 25.55 -3.41
C ILE A 271 8.81 26.47 -2.37
N SER A 272 8.31 25.93 -1.24
CA SER A 272 7.70 26.72 -0.15
C SER A 272 8.72 27.68 0.48
N PRO A 273 8.39 28.57 1.43
CA PRO A 273 9.42 29.28 2.20
C PRO A 273 10.30 28.33 3.03
N LYS A 274 11.55 28.72 3.34
CA LYS A 274 12.37 27.98 4.31
C LYS A 274 11.77 28.12 5.72
N THR A 275 11.93 27.11 6.55
CA THR A 275 11.36 27.05 7.89
C THR A 275 12.44 27.08 8.96
N ASN A 276 12.13 27.66 10.12
CA ASN A 276 13.06 27.74 11.26
C ASN A 276 12.70 26.78 12.39
N ASN A 277 11.48 26.24 12.39
CA ASN A 277 10.98 25.33 13.40
C ASN A 277 9.99 24.33 12.80
N ILE A 278 9.65 23.30 13.58
CA ILE A 278 8.77 22.21 13.13
C ILE A 278 7.35 22.69 12.79
N LYS A 279 6.84 23.72 13.48
CA LYS A 279 5.48 24.21 13.27
C LYS A 279 5.35 24.88 11.90
N GLU A 280 6.31 25.73 11.54
CA GLU A 280 6.39 26.31 10.19
C GLU A 280 6.53 25.23 9.10
N MET A 281 7.25 24.13 9.41
CA MET A 281 7.36 22.99 8.52
C MET A 281 6.02 22.27 8.34
N GLU A 282 5.30 22.01 9.42
CA GLU A 282 3.95 21.42 9.40
C GLU A 282 2.97 22.29 8.59
N GLU A 283 3.00 23.60 8.79
CA GLU A 283 2.18 24.56 8.03
C GLU A 283 2.52 24.51 6.53
N ASN A 284 3.80 24.51 6.17
CA ASN A 284 4.22 24.40 4.76
C ASN A 284 3.80 23.08 4.11
N VAL A 285 3.90 21.97 4.85
CA VAL A 285 3.44 20.66 4.40
C VAL A 285 1.93 20.67 4.18
N CYS A 286 1.15 21.17 5.15
CA CYS A 286 -0.30 21.31 5.03
C CYS A 286 -0.70 22.18 3.83
N ASN A 287 -0.08 23.36 3.68
CA ASN A 287 -0.31 24.25 2.54
C ASN A 287 0.00 23.57 1.21
N SER A 288 1.07 22.76 1.14
CA SER A 288 1.45 22.03 -0.07
C SER A 288 0.45 20.94 -0.46
N LEU A 289 -0.17 20.32 0.55
CA LEU A 289 -1.22 19.31 0.37
C LEU A 289 -2.55 19.96 -0.03
N ASP A 290 -2.89 21.08 0.62
CA ASP A 290 -4.15 21.79 0.39
C ASP A 290 -4.19 22.51 -0.97
N ASP A 291 -3.01 22.87 -1.50
CA ASP A 291 -2.86 23.43 -2.85
C ASP A 291 -2.98 22.37 -3.98
N ILE A 292 -3.14 21.08 -3.65
CA ILE A 292 -3.40 20.06 -4.67
C ILE A 292 -4.86 20.17 -5.15
N PRO A 293 -5.11 20.57 -6.40
CA PRO A 293 -6.49 20.72 -6.87
C PRO A 293 -7.11 19.34 -7.14
N LEU A 294 -8.43 19.24 -6.93
CA LEU A 294 -9.19 18.00 -7.14
C LEU A 294 -8.98 17.38 -8.53
N ILE A 295 -8.82 18.23 -9.55
CA ILE A 295 -8.53 17.77 -10.91
C ILE A 295 -7.24 16.96 -11.01
N GLN A 296 -6.22 17.33 -10.23
CA GLN A 296 -4.95 16.63 -10.18
C GLN A 296 -5.11 15.25 -9.52
N ILE A 297 -5.92 15.15 -8.46
CA ILE A 297 -6.28 13.88 -7.81
C ILE A 297 -7.02 12.94 -8.79
N ARG A 298 -7.99 13.48 -9.55
CA ARG A 298 -8.71 12.71 -10.59
C ARG A 298 -7.77 12.22 -11.70
N ARG A 299 -6.80 13.03 -12.14
CA ARG A 299 -5.78 12.63 -13.11
C ARG A 299 -4.90 11.49 -12.59
N TYR A 300 -4.55 11.49 -11.30
CA TYR A 300 -3.83 10.36 -10.68
C TYR A 300 -4.67 9.10 -10.61
N ALA A 301 -5.96 9.22 -10.27
CA ALA A 301 -6.90 8.11 -10.31
C ALA A 301 -7.00 7.50 -11.72
N ASN A 302 -7.07 8.34 -12.76
CA ASN A 302 -7.09 7.91 -14.15
C ASN A 302 -5.77 7.24 -14.57
N ARG A 303 -4.63 7.73 -14.10
CA ARG A 303 -3.32 7.09 -14.34
C ARG A 303 -3.27 5.69 -13.76
N ALA A 304 -3.74 5.49 -12.52
CA ALA A 304 -3.78 4.15 -11.93
C ALA A 304 -4.78 3.23 -12.64
N ALA A 305 -5.94 3.75 -13.05
CA ALA A 305 -6.92 2.99 -13.83
C ALA A 305 -6.32 2.46 -15.15
N ARG A 306 -5.49 3.27 -15.84
CA ARG A 306 -4.73 2.79 -17.02
C ARG A 306 -3.77 1.64 -16.70
N PHE A 307 -3.04 1.70 -15.59
CA PHE A 307 -2.17 0.58 -15.19
C PHE A 307 -2.99 -0.70 -14.97
N ILE A 308 -4.10 -0.60 -14.25
CA ILE A 308 -5.00 -1.73 -14.02
C ILE A 308 -5.55 -2.28 -15.33
N ASP A 309 -5.88 -1.41 -16.28
CA ASP A 309 -6.34 -1.80 -17.60
C ASP A 309 -5.25 -2.48 -18.44
N SER A 310 -4.02 -1.97 -18.43
CA SER A 310 -2.86 -2.62 -19.04
C SER A 310 -2.66 -4.04 -18.49
N TYR A 311 -2.74 -4.20 -17.17
CA TYR A 311 -2.60 -5.51 -16.53
C TYR A 311 -3.76 -6.44 -16.89
N ALA A 312 -4.99 -5.93 -17.00
CA ALA A 312 -6.15 -6.70 -17.46
C ALA A 312 -5.97 -7.25 -18.88
N GLN A 313 -5.14 -6.58 -19.69
CA GLN A 313 -4.80 -6.97 -21.06
C GLN A 313 -3.54 -7.84 -21.14
N GLY A 314 -2.97 -8.26 -20.00
CA GLY A 314 -1.81 -9.15 -19.95
C GLY A 314 -0.48 -8.48 -20.27
N LEU A 315 -0.37 -7.17 -20.04
CA LEU A 315 0.91 -6.44 -20.09
C LEU A 315 1.67 -6.65 -18.78
N THR A 316 2.98 -6.83 -18.87
CA THR A 316 3.92 -6.83 -17.73
C THR A 316 4.08 -5.42 -17.16
N GLY A 317 4.72 -5.29 -15.99
CA GLY A 317 5.05 -4.01 -15.37
C GLY A 317 5.78 -3.04 -16.31
N PRO A 318 6.89 -3.45 -16.95
CA PRO A 318 7.60 -2.61 -17.90
C PRO A 318 6.76 -2.21 -19.12
N GLU A 319 5.98 -3.14 -19.70
CA GLU A 319 5.09 -2.87 -20.83
C GLU A 319 3.98 -1.87 -20.43
N ALA A 320 3.37 -2.05 -19.27
CA ALA A 320 2.34 -1.16 -18.74
C ALA A 320 2.90 0.25 -18.47
N ALA A 321 4.12 0.37 -17.94
CA ALA A 321 4.78 1.64 -17.72
C ALA A 321 5.15 2.35 -19.03
N TRP A 322 5.51 1.60 -20.08
CA TRP A 322 5.74 2.13 -21.42
C TRP A 322 4.44 2.60 -22.06
N ALA A 323 3.37 1.79 -21.95
CA ALA A 323 2.04 2.13 -22.44
C ALA A 323 1.49 3.42 -21.84
N ASN A 324 1.62 3.56 -20.51
CA ASN A 324 1.18 4.75 -19.81
C ASN A 324 1.93 6.02 -20.22
N ARG A 325 3.21 5.91 -20.60
CA ARG A 325 3.99 7.04 -21.12
C ARG A 325 3.52 7.45 -22.51
N LYS A 326 3.29 6.47 -23.39
CA LYS A 326 2.90 6.70 -24.78
C LYS A 326 1.44 7.19 -24.92
N TYR A 327 0.52 6.64 -24.13
CA TYR A 327 -0.92 6.88 -24.24
C TYR A 327 -1.49 7.59 -23.01
N HIS A 328 -0.80 8.62 -22.52
CA HIS A 328 -1.17 9.37 -21.32
C HIS A 328 -2.53 10.11 -21.43
N GLY A 329 -3.03 10.34 -22.65
CA GLY A 329 -4.34 10.95 -22.91
C GLY A 329 -5.55 10.01 -22.77
N HIS A 330 -5.36 8.69 -22.84
CA HIS A 330 -6.46 7.72 -22.77
C HIS A 330 -6.63 7.18 -21.34
N ARG A 331 -7.83 6.75 -20.94
CA ARG A 331 -8.04 6.05 -19.64
C ARG A 331 -7.98 4.53 -19.77
N LEU A 332 -8.44 4.02 -20.91
CA LEU A 332 -8.39 2.60 -21.29
C LEU A 332 -7.53 2.49 -22.54
N LEU A 333 -6.74 1.42 -22.64
CA LEU A 333 -5.98 1.11 -23.84
C LEU A 333 -6.85 0.21 -24.74
N PRO A 334 -7.19 0.63 -25.98
CA PRO A 334 -7.88 -0.27 -26.89
C PRO A 334 -7.06 -1.57 -27.10
N PRO A 335 -7.71 -2.76 -27.16
CA PRO A 335 -7.01 -4.04 -27.28
C PRO A 335 -6.03 -4.12 -28.47
N GLU A 336 -6.40 -3.52 -29.60
CA GLU A 336 -5.55 -3.42 -30.79
C GLU A 336 -4.27 -2.62 -30.51
N MET A 337 -4.37 -1.53 -29.73
CA MET A 337 -3.21 -0.73 -29.34
C MET A 337 -2.31 -1.50 -28.38
N ALA A 338 -2.87 -2.24 -27.42
CA ALA A 338 -2.12 -3.08 -26.50
C ALA A 338 -1.35 -4.20 -27.23
N ALA A 339 -1.97 -4.85 -28.22
CA ALA A 339 -1.31 -5.86 -29.04
C ALA A 339 -0.15 -5.26 -29.85
N LYS A 340 -0.37 -4.11 -30.50
CA LYS A 340 0.68 -3.38 -31.23
C LYS A 340 1.84 -2.97 -30.30
N LEU A 341 1.50 -2.53 -29.08
CA LEU A 341 2.45 -2.13 -28.06
C LEU A 341 3.40 -3.25 -27.67
N LYS A 342 2.84 -4.44 -27.45
CA LYS A 342 3.59 -5.63 -27.07
C LYS A 342 4.64 -5.98 -28.13
N LYS A 343 4.25 -5.88 -29.41
CA LYS A 343 5.16 -6.06 -30.54
C LYS A 343 6.26 -4.98 -30.60
N GLU A 344 5.89 -3.71 -30.50
CA GLU A 344 6.84 -2.58 -30.52
C GLU A 344 7.84 -2.64 -29.34
N PHE A 345 7.36 -2.99 -28.15
CA PHE A 345 8.20 -3.16 -26.97
C PHE A 345 9.22 -4.29 -27.17
N LEU A 346 8.79 -5.43 -27.72
CA LEU A 346 9.67 -6.56 -28.02
C LEU A 346 10.75 -6.19 -29.05
N GLU A 347 10.39 -5.45 -30.10
CA GLU A 347 11.32 -4.96 -31.13
C GLU A 347 12.36 -4.00 -30.55
N GLN A 348 11.96 -3.03 -29.72
CA GLN A 348 12.89 -2.12 -29.06
C GLN A 348 13.79 -2.83 -28.04
N TYR A 349 13.22 -3.73 -27.24
CA TYR A 349 13.97 -4.49 -26.25
C TYR A 349 15.04 -5.36 -26.92
N ASN A 350 14.67 -6.06 -28.01
CA ASN A 350 15.61 -6.86 -28.78
C ASN A 350 16.70 -5.99 -29.41
N LYS A 351 16.37 -4.82 -29.96
CA LYS A 351 17.36 -3.88 -30.51
C LYS A 351 18.37 -3.44 -29.45
N LEU A 352 17.90 -3.06 -28.26
CA LEU A 352 18.77 -2.68 -27.13
C LEU A 352 19.65 -3.84 -26.67
N LYS A 353 19.09 -5.06 -26.62
CA LYS A 353 19.85 -6.27 -26.25
C LYS A 353 20.96 -6.56 -27.25
N THR A 354 20.71 -6.41 -28.56
CA THR A 354 21.74 -6.57 -29.60
C THR A 354 22.82 -5.49 -29.50
N THR A 355 22.45 -4.23 -29.23
CA THR A 355 23.41 -3.12 -29.08
C THR A 355 24.32 -3.27 -27.85
N VAL A 356 23.80 -3.79 -26.73
CA VAL A 356 24.60 -4.03 -25.52
C VAL A 356 25.61 -5.17 -25.74
N VAL A 357 25.24 -6.23 -26.46
CA VAL A 357 26.17 -7.33 -26.79
C VAL A 357 27.31 -6.85 -27.69
N SER A 358 27.07 -5.90 -28.61
CA SER A 358 28.11 -5.34 -29.50
C SER A 358 29.04 -4.30 -28.84
N ILE A 359 28.72 -3.80 -27.65
CA ILE A 359 29.55 -2.82 -26.91
C ILE A 359 30.49 -3.52 -25.91
N VAL A 360 30.20 -4.79 -25.57
CA VAL A 360 30.95 -5.60 -24.59
C VAL A 360 31.83 -6.68 -25.27
N SER A 361 31.72 -6.81 -26.59
CA SER A 361 32.63 -7.58 -27.48
C SER A 361 33.62 -6.65 -28.15
#